data_AF-A0A1I7V206-F1
#
_entry.id   AF-A0A1I7V206-F1
#
_cell.length_a   1.000
_cell.length_b   1.000
_cell.length_c   1.000
_cell.angle_alpha   90.00
_cell.angle_beta   90.00
_cell.angle_gamma   90.00
#
_symmetry.space_group_name_H-M   'P 1'
#
loop_
_entity.id
_entity.type
_entity.pdbx_description
1 polymer ?
#
loop_
_entity_poly.entity_id
_entity_poly.type
_entity_poly.pdbx_seq_one_letter_code
_entity_poly.pdbx_strand_id
1 'polypeptide(L)'
;MLSMVFRCISLKTLRFPTSGAFVMCILAYLIPLSMVISIRDIEITSNFTINSNYTLWQLDNLDRYRTVVGTSVAQLSTLWVACCVSLLCIPIYSVMFYCRFRILKMLERPGYMFNTTTTLQIRRLVKALTVQSMIPVFTLFPASLIFLSTQFHVIETTKFGYIIISLLSLSPTIDPLVTIYYVQPYRKYIVDLLWFEERPQISPFLSNADPRFYRSRSNSVLMMRNTHFV
;
A
#
# COMPACT_ATOMS: atom_id res chain seq x y z
N MET A 1 6.26 4.08 -2.45
CA MET A 1 6.86 5.38 -2.08
C MET A 1 7.82 5.91 -3.14
N LEU A 2 8.65 5.04 -3.74
CA LEU A 2 9.57 5.41 -4.84
C LEU A 2 8.89 6.12 -6.02
N SER A 3 7.69 5.69 -6.41
CA SER A 3 6.89 6.34 -7.47
C SER A 3 6.54 7.80 -7.18
N MET A 4 6.33 8.16 -5.90
CA MET A 4 6.04 9.55 -5.52
C MET A 4 7.32 10.40 -5.54
N VAL A 5 8.45 9.84 -5.08
CA VAL A 5 9.77 10.50 -5.15
C VAL A 5 10.17 10.75 -6.60
N PHE A 6 10.07 9.72 -7.44
CA PHE A 6 10.31 9.82 -8.88
C PHE A 6 9.50 10.95 -9.52
N ARG A 7 8.19 11.03 -9.23
CA ARG A 7 7.35 12.11 -9.75
C ARG A 7 7.73 13.49 -9.24
N CYS A 8 8.08 13.61 -7.96
CA CYS A 8 8.56 14.86 -7.40
C CYS A 8 9.84 15.33 -8.10
N ILE A 9 10.74 14.41 -8.42
CA ILE A 9 12.00 14.69 -9.13
C ILE A 9 11.72 15.02 -10.60
N SER A 10 10.90 14.24 -11.30
CA SER A 10 10.54 14.48 -12.71
C SER A 10 9.80 15.80 -12.92
N LEU A 11 9.00 16.24 -11.94
CA LEU A 11 8.36 17.55 -11.99
C LEU A 11 9.37 18.69 -11.76
N LYS A 12 10.38 18.49 -10.90
CA LYS A 12 11.39 19.51 -10.58
C LYS A 12 12.43 19.68 -11.70
N THR A 13 12.78 18.59 -12.38
CA THR A 13 13.85 18.56 -13.38
C THR A 13 13.24 18.20 -14.75
N LEU A 14 13.01 19.20 -15.60
CA LEU A 14 12.48 19.02 -16.97
C LEU A 14 13.33 18.07 -17.85
N ARG A 15 14.59 17.81 -17.46
CA ARG A 15 15.48 16.80 -18.06
C ARG A 15 16.21 15.99 -16.97
N PHE A 16 15.47 15.13 -16.27
CA PHE A 16 16.13 14.18 -15.37
C PHE A 16 16.88 13.10 -16.18
N PRO A 17 18.19 12.89 -15.97
CA PRO A 17 18.91 11.83 -16.66
C PRO A 17 18.39 10.47 -16.21
N THR A 18 18.09 9.60 -17.19
CA THR A 18 17.55 8.26 -16.94
C THR A 18 18.49 7.41 -16.06
N SER A 19 19.81 7.59 -16.19
CA SER A 19 20.82 6.95 -15.35
C SER A 19 20.64 7.25 -13.85
N GLY A 20 20.30 8.50 -13.50
CA GLY A 20 20.03 8.90 -12.11
C GLY A 20 18.79 8.20 -11.52
N ALA A 21 17.78 7.93 -12.35
CA ALA A 21 16.58 7.20 -11.92
C ALA A 21 16.92 5.76 -11.56
N PHE A 22 17.72 5.09 -12.41
CA PHE A 22 18.15 3.72 -12.15
C PHE A 22 18.99 3.59 -10.88
N VAL A 23 19.95 4.51 -10.66
CA VAL A 23 20.76 4.52 -9.44
C VAL A 23 19.87 4.68 -8.20
N MET A 24 18.92 5.62 -8.23
CA MET A 24 17.97 5.82 -7.14
C MET A 24 17.08 4.60 -6.87
N CYS A 25 16.61 3.92 -7.91
CA CYS A 25 15.89 2.66 -7.77
C CYS A 25 16.77 1.59 -7.13
N ILE A 26 17.98 1.36 -7.67
CA ILE A 26 18.92 0.34 -7.18
C ILE A 26 19.19 0.55 -5.70
N LEU A 27 19.60 1.77 -5.30
CA LEU A 27 19.89 2.10 -3.91
C LEU A 27 18.69 1.87 -2.99
N ALA A 28 17.49 2.23 -3.43
CA ALA A 28 16.27 2.03 -2.63
C ALA A 28 15.88 0.55 -2.50
N TYR A 29 16.25 -0.30 -3.47
CA TYR A 29 15.99 -1.75 -3.43
C TYR A 29 17.07 -2.55 -2.70
N LEU A 30 18.26 -1.99 -2.46
CA LEU A 30 19.31 -2.67 -1.69
C LEU A 30 18.85 -3.09 -0.30
N ILE A 31 18.09 -2.22 0.39
CA ILE A 31 17.64 -2.50 1.75
C ILE A 31 16.53 -3.57 1.78
N PRO A 32 15.44 -3.48 0.99
CA PRO A 32 14.50 -4.59 0.86
C PRO A 32 15.16 -5.91 0.45
N LEU A 33 16.18 -5.86 -0.41
CA LEU A 33 16.92 -7.04 -0.84
C LEU A 33 17.71 -7.65 0.33
N SER A 34 18.35 -6.84 1.17
CA SER A 34 19.04 -7.34 2.37
C SER A 34 18.07 -7.97 3.37
N MET A 35 16.86 -7.42 3.54
CA MET A 35 15.80 -8.05 4.34
C MET A 35 15.42 -9.44 3.78
N VAL A 36 15.24 -9.56 2.47
CA VAL A 36 14.87 -10.83 1.83
C VAL A 36 15.98 -11.88 1.94
N ILE A 37 17.24 -11.47 1.79
CA ILE A 37 18.38 -12.39 2.00
C ILE A 37 18.38 -12.90 3.44
N SER A 38 18.17 -12.02 4.42
CA SER A 38 18.18 -12.36 5.85
C SER A 38 17.11 -13.39 6.22
N ILE A 39 15.98 -13.43 5.50
CA ILE A 39 14.90 -14.41 5.74
C ILE A 39 15.36 -15.86 5.46
N ARG A 40 16.35 -16.07 4.57
CA ARG A 40 16.82 -17.42 4.22
C ARG A 40 17.44 -18.16 5.40
N ASP A 41 17.99 -17.41 6.34
CA ASP A 41 18.67 -17.99 7.49
C ASP A 41 17.68 -18.37 8.62
N ILE A 42 16.39 -18.03 8.49
CA ILE A 42 15.39 -18.27 9.55
C ILE A 42 15.21 -19.77 9.79
N GLU A 43 15.42 -20.18 11.05
CA GLU A 43 15.22 -21.56 11.47
C GLU A 43 13.74 -21.77 11.82
N ILE A 44 13.05 -22.54 10.98
CA ILE A 44 11.62 -22.84 11.12
C ILE A 44 11.47 -24.27 11.64
N THR A 45 10.73 -24.43 12.72
CA THR A 45 10.41 -25.75 13.28
C THR A 45 8.91 -25.98 13.40
N SER A 46 8.48 -27.17 13.01
CA SER A 46 7.09 -27.63 13.09
C SER A 46 6.86 -28.63 14.22
N ASN A 47 7.90 -28.97 14.99
CA ASN A 47 7.81 -29.97 16.04
C ASN A 47 7.09 -29.42 17.28
N PHE A 48 6.08 -30.15 17.76
CA PHE A 48 5.26 -29.73 18.90
C PHE A 48 6.09 -29.50 20.17
N THR A 49 7.06 -30.39 20.46
CA THR A 49 7.90 -30.33 21.68
C THR A 49 8.85 -29.13 21.67
N ILE A 50 9.34 -28.76 20.49
CA ILE A 50 10.23 -27.61 20.34
C ILE A 50 9.41 -26.32 20.45
N ASN A 51 8.21 -26.31 19.85
CA ASN A 51 7.30 -25.17 19.94
C ASN A 51 6.71 -24.98 21.34
N SER A 52 6.45 -26.04 22.11
CA SER A 52 6.03 -25.94 23.50
C SER A 52 7.13 -25.36 24.41
N ASN A 53 8.40 -25.65 24.10
CA ASN A 53 9.53 -25.00 24.76
C ASN A 53 9.62 -23.50 24.41
N TYR A 54 9.37 -23.12 23.15
CA TYR A 54 9.33 -21.70 22.76
C TYR A 54 8.19 -20.91 23.42
N THR A 55 7.06 -21.55 23.69
CA THR A 55 5.92 -20.93 24.37
C THR A 55 5.99 -21.07 25.89
N LEU A 56 7.09 -21.59 26.46
CA LEU A 56 7.25 -21.85 27.89
C LEU A 56 6.07 -22.63 28.50
N TRP A 57 5.48 -23.56 27.74
CA TRP A 57 4.30 -24.34 28.14
C TRP A 57 3.06 -23.49 28.49
N GLN A 58 2.98 -22.25 28.00
CA GLN A 58 1.84 -21.35 28.29
C GLN A 58 0.59 -21.61 27.44
N LEU A 59 0.70 -22.42 26.39
CA LEU A 59 -0.44 -22.86 25.60
C LEU A 59 -0.65 -24.35 25.82
N ASP A 60 -1.83 -24.71 26.33
CA ASP A 60 -2.25 -26.10 26.45
C ASP A 60 -2.74 -26.66 25.11
N ASN A 61 -2.49 -27.94 24.86
CA ASN A 61 -2.94 -28.70 23.69
C ASN A 61 -2.46 -28.18 22.32
N LEU A 62 -1.16 -27.82 22.18
CA LEU A 62 -0.57 -27.46 20.87
C LEU A 62 -0.73 -28.56 19.81
N ASP A 63 -0.79 -29.82 20.22
CA ASP A 63 -0.98 -31.01 19.39
C ASP A 63 -2.32 -31.00 18.63
N ARG A 64 -3.32 -30.27 19.13
CA ARG A 64 -4.64 -30.16 18.51
C ARG A 64 -4.67 -29.17 17.34
N TYR A 65 -3.65 -28.33 17.18
CA TYR A 65 -3.57 -27.36 16.10
C TYR A 65 -3.02 -28.01 14.82
N ARG A 66 -3.77 -27.86 13.73
CA ARG A 66 -3.47 -28.50 12.42
C ARG A 66 -2.12 -28.07 11.82
N THR A 67 -1.63 -26.89 12.17
CA THR A 67 -0.34 -26.34 11.74
C THR A 67 0.26 -25.52 12.87
N VAL A 68 1.30 -26.03 13.51
CA VAL A 68 2.12 -25.26 14.46
C VAL A 68 3.46 -25.00 13.78
N VAL A 69 3.75 -23.73 13.53
CA VAL A 69 5.03 -23.28 12.98
C VAL A 69 5.61 -22.29 13.97
N GLY A 70 6.80 -22.59 14.49
CA GLY A 70 7.53 -21.72 15.38
C GLY A 70 8.88 -21.34 14.78
N THR A 71 9.34 -20.15 15.17
CA THR A 71 10.68 -19.65 14.88
C THR A 71 11.26 -19.12 16.19
N SER A 72 12.58 -19.22 16.34
CA SER A 72 13.26 -18.53 17.43
C SER A 72 13.05 -17.02 17.26
N VAL A 73 12.46 -16.39 18.27
CA VAL A 73 12.08 -14.97 18.22
C VAL A 73 13.32 -14.05 18.29
N ALA A 74 14.39 -14.54 18.93
CA ALA A 74 15.66 -13.83 19.13
C ALA A 74 16.67 -14.02 17.98
N GLN A 75 16.23 -14.57 16.85
CA GLN A 75 17.13 -14.81 15.73
C GLN A 75 17.59 -13.50 15.08
N LEU A 76 18.89 -13.41 14.75
CA LEU A 76 19.50 -12.20 14.19
C LEU A 76 18.81 -11.71 12.91
N SER A 77 18.35 -12.63 12.06
CA SER A 77 17.61 -12.34 10.84
C SER A 77 16.28 -11.62 11.11
N THR A 78 15.49 -12.13 12.06
CA THR A 78 14.20 -11.54 12.45
C THR A 78 14.38 -10.17 13.09
N LEU A 79 15.39 -10.04 13.97
CA LEU A 79 15.77 -8.77 14.59
C LEU A 79 16.23 -7.73 13.57
N TRP A 80 17.02 -8.14 12.58
CA TRP A 80 17.50 -7.27 11.51
C TRP A 80 16.34 -6.68 10.70
N VAL A 81 15.38 -7.51 10.29
CA VAL A 81 14.19 -7.07 9.55
C VAL A 81 13.37 -6.11 10.39
N ALA A 82 13.07 -6.46 11.65
CA ALA A 82 12.29 -5.61 12.55
C ALA A 82 12.97 -4.24 12.77
N CYS A 83 14.28 -4.24 13.02
CA CYS A 83 15.08 -3.03 13.20
C CYS A 83 15.04 -2.13 11.97
N CYS A 84 15.24 -2.71 10.78
CA CYS A 84 15.21 -1.96 9.53
C CYS A 84 13.81 -1.36 9.26
N VAL A 85 12.73 -2.10 9.51
CA VAL A 85 11.36 -1.57 9.37
C VAL A 85 11.12 -0.41 10.32
N SER A 86 11.45 -0.56 11.61
CA SER A 86 11.21 0.49 12.62
C SER A 86 12.06 1.74 12.37
N LEU A 87 13.36 1.59 12.07
CA LEU A 87 14.26 2.73 11.88
C LEU A 87 14.02 3.47 10.57
N LEU A 88 13.75 2.75 9.47
CA LEU A 88 13.61 3.36 8.15
C LEU A 88 12.23 3.97 7.93
N CYS A 89 11.22 3.60 8.72
CA CYS A 89 9.90 4.22 8.63
C CYS A 89 9.99 5.76 8.69
N ILE A 90 10.68 6.32 9.68
CA ILE A 90 10.77 7.78 9.88
C ILE A 90 11.31 8.50 8.64
N PRO A 91 12.54 8.23 8.14
CA PRO A 91 13.07 8.94 6.98
C PRO A 91 12.26 8.70 5.71
N ILE A 92 11.75 7.48 5.51
CA ILE A 92 10.93 7.14 4.34
C ILE A 92 9.64 7.99 4.33
N TYR A 93 8.97 8.12 5.47
CA TYR A 93 7.75 8.93 5.59
C TYR A 93 8.00 10.42 5.53
N SER A 94 9.10 10.92 6.12
CA SER A 94 9.51 12.32 5.98
C SER A 94 9.74 12.71 4.52
N VAL A 95 10.46 11.89 3.76
CA VAL A 95 10.71 12.12 2.33
C VAL A 95 9.40 12.12 1.54
N MET A 96 8.51 11.17 1.81
CA MET A 96 7.23 11.11 1.13
C MET A 96 6.35 12.33 1.41
N PHE A 97 6.25 12.77 2.68
CA PHE A 97 5.48 13.96 3.03
C PHE A 97 6.07 15.23 2.38
N TYR A 98 7.40 15.33 2.37
CA TYR A 98 8.11 16.40 1.65
C TYR A 98 7.77 16.39 0.16
N CYS A 99 7.87 15.24 -0.50
CA CYS A 99 7.52 15.10 -1.92
C CYS A 99 6.06 15.49 -2.20
N ARG A 100 5.12 15.04 -1.36
CA ARG A 100 3.70 15.42 -1.48
C ARG A 100 3.53 16.93 -1.39
N PHE A 101 4.09 17.56 -0.36
CA PHE A 101 3.99 19.01 -0.16
C PHE A 101 4.55 19.78 -1.37
N ARG A 102 5.70 19.34 -1.89
CA ARG A 102 6.33 19.93 -3.08
C ARG A 102 5.46 19.81 -4.32
N ILE A 103 4.86 18.64 -4.56
CA ILE A 103 3.98 18.42 -5.73
C ILE A 103 2.74 19.32 -5.65
N LEU A 104 2.10 19.42 -4.48
CA LEU A 104 0.92 20.27 -4.30
C LEU A 104 1.24 21.76 -4.49
N LYS A 105 2.33 22.23 -3.87
CA LYS A 105 2.80 23.62 -4.01
C LYS A 105 3.16 23.97 -5.45
N MET A 106 3.68 23.02 -6.21
CA MET A 106 4.00 23.20 -7.62
C MET A 106 2.74 23.31 -8.49
N LEU A 107 1.70 22.57 -8.14
CA LEU A 107 0.43 22.56 -8.85
C LEU A 107 -0.44 23.79 -8.59
N GLU A 108 -0.18 24.50 -7.49
CA GLU A 108 -0.88 25.75 -7.13
C GLU A 108 -0.23 27.01 -7.73
N ARG A 109 0.94 26.89 -8.37
CA ARG A 109 1.62 28.05 -8.96
C ARG A 109 0.88 28.55 -10.21
N PRO A 110 0.40 29.80 -10.23
CA PRO A 110 -0.17 30.41 -11.44
C PRO A 110 0.95 30.53 -12.49
N GLY A 111 0.83 29.81 -13.61
CA GLY A 111 1.83 29.78 -14.68
C GLY A 111 2.35 28.39 -15.06
N TYR A 112 2.05 27.35 -14.28
CA TYR A 112 2.36 25.97 -14.69
C TYR A 112 1.28 25.45 -15.65
N MET A 113 1.59 25.43 -16.96
CA MET A 113 0.72 25.02 -18.06
C MET A 113 0.44 23.51 -18.10
N PHE A 114 -0.34 22.98 -17.16
CA PHE A 114 -0.99 21.69 -17.33
C PHE A 114 -2.48 21.89 -17.61
N ASN A 115 -3.04 21.06 -18.50
CA ASN A 115 -4.48 20.99 -18.71
C ASN A 115 -5.17 20.67 -17.36
N THR A 116 -6.28 21.36 -17.05
CA THR A 116 -7.07 21.22 -15.82
C THR A 116 -7.46 19.75 -15.54
N THR A 117 -7.63 18.96 -16.59
CA THR A 117 -7.89 17.52 -16.50
C THR A 117 -6.67 16.75 -16.00
N THR A 118 -5.46 17.08 -16.47
CA THR A 118 -4.21 16.41 -16.12
C THR A 118 -3.80 16.72 -14.68
N THR A 119 -3.98 17.97 -14.23
CA THR A 119 -3.71 18.37 -12.85
C THR A 119 -4.61 17.63 -11.86
N LEU A 120 -5.89 17.44 -12.20
CA LEU A 120 -6.84 16.68 -11.40
C LEU A 120 -6.44 15.20 -11.30
N GLN A 121 -6.00 14.58 -12.39
CA GLN A 121 -5.54 13.19 -12.39
C GLN A 121 -4.27 13.02 -11.52
N ILE A 122 -3.32 13.96 -11.62
CA ILE A 122 -2.12 13.97 -10.78
C ILE A 122 -2.50 14.10 -9.30
N ARG A 123 -3.42 15.01 -8.93
CA ARG A 123 -3.90 15.15 -7.54
C ARG A 123 -4.51 13.87 -7.00
N ARG A 124 -5.40 13.23 -7.77
CA ARG A 124 -6.04 11.98 -7.38
C ARG A 124 -5.02 10.88 -7.15
N LEU A 125 -4.04 10.77 -8.04
CA LEU A 125 -3.02 9.73 -7.95
C LEU A 125 -2.04 9.97 -6.78
N VAL A 126 -1.65 11.22 -6.52
CA VAL A 126 -0.86 11.58 -5.33
C VAL A 126 -1.64 11.29 -4.04
N LYS A 127 -2.95 11.59 -4.01
CA LYS A 127 -3.82 11.25 -2.88
C LYS A 127 -3.88 9.74 -2.66
N ALA A 128 -4.11 8.96 -3.72
CA ALA A 128 -4.15 7.49 -3.65
C ALA A 128 -2.82 6.92 -3.13
N LEU A 129 -1.70 7.35 -3.71
CA LEU A 129 -0.36 6.92 -3.30
C LEU A 129 -0.07 7.27 -1.84
N THR A 130 -0.55 8.43 -1.37
CA THR A 130 -0.41 8.84 0.04
C THR A 130 -1.19 7.90 0.95
N VAL A 131 -2.47 7.63 0.64
CA VAL A 131 -3.30 6.73 1.45
C VAL A 131 -2.69 5.33 1.48
N GLN A 132 -2.27 4.81 0.34
CA GLN A 132 -1.62 3.51 0.23
C GLN A 132 -0.36 3.43 1.12
N SER A 133 0.48 4.46 1.06
CA SER A 133 1.69 4.52 1.88
C SER A 133 1.43 4.72 3.37
N MET A 134 0.27 5.23 3.78
CA MET A 134 -0.07 5.36 5.20
C MET A 134 -0.44 4.02 5.85
N ILE A 135 -0.88 3.03 5.07
CA ILE A 135 -1.31 1.72 5.61
C ILE A 135 -0.18 1.09 6.45
N PRO A 136 1.07 0.94 5.96
CA PRO A 136 2.16 0.37 6.74
C PRO A 136 2.52 1.16 8.00
N VAL A 137 2.20 2.46 8.10
CA VAL A 137 2.40 3.24 9.33
C VAL A 137 1.50 2.74 10.45
N PHE A 138 0.27 2.33 10.11
CA PHE A 138 -0.72 1.88 11.07
C PHE A 138 -0.72 0.37 11.29
N THR A 139 -0.10 -0.39 10.39
CA THR A 139 -0.04 -1.85 10.46
C THR A 139 1.37 -2.36 10.78
N LEU A 140 2.31 -2.17 9.86
CA LEU A 140 3.67 -2.72 9.91
C LEU A 140 4.55 -2.05 10.96
N PHE A 141 4.50 -0.72 11.07
CA PHE A 141 5.31 0.02 12.04
C PHE A 141 4.98 -0.36 13.49
N PRO A 142 3.72 -0.31 13.97
CA PRO A 142 3.40 -0.73 15.34
C PRO A 142 3.68 -2.21 15.57
N ALA A 143 3.42 -3.07 14.57
CA ALA A 143 3.80 -4.49 14.67
C ALA A 143 5.30 -4.68 14.90
N SER A 144 6.15 -3.95 14.15
CA SER A 144 7.61 -4.00 14.31
C SER A 144 8.08 -3.45 15.66
N LEU A 145 7.46 -2.37 16.15
CA LEU A 145 7.83 -1.73 17.41
C LEU A 145 7.46 -2.60 18.61
N ILE A 146 6.25 -3.18 18.60
CA ILE A 146 5.82 -4.14 19.62
C ILE A 146 6.75 -5.35 19.60
N PHE A 147 7.08 -5.86 18.41
CA PHE A 147 8.02 -6.98 18.27
C PHE A 147 9.41 -6.65 18.85
N LEU A 148 10.00 -5.49 18.55
CA LEU A 148 11.28 -5.10 19.16
C LEU A 148 11.17 -4.94 20.68
N SER A 149 10.05 -4.39 21.17
CA SER A 149 9.82 -4.17 22.60
C SER A 149 9.72 -5.49 23.38
N THR A 150 9.18 -6.56 22.78
CA THR A 150 9.18 -7.89 23.43
C THR A 150 10.59 -8.47 23.53
N GLN A 151 11.48 -8.17 22.58
CA GLN A 151 12.87 -8.65 22.60
C GLN A 151 13.71 -8.00 23.71
N PHE A 152 13.45 -6.74 24.02
CA PHE A 152 14.09 -6.04 25.14
C PHE A 152 13.44 -6.35 26.51
N HIS A 153 12.57 -7.37 26.60
CA HIS A 153 11.81 -7.72 27.82
C HIS A 153 10.97 -6.56 28.40
N VAL A 154 10.60 -5.57 27.59
CA VAL A 154 9.75 -4.45 28.02
C VAL A 154 8.28 -4.90 28.12
N ILE A 155 7.88 -5.87 27.32
CA ILE A 155 6.48 -6.31 27.16
C ILE A 155 6.40 -7.85 27.10
N GLU A 156 5.36 -8.43 27.72
CA GLU A 156 5.08 -9.87 27.66
C GLU A 156 4.75 -10.36 26.23
N THR A 157 5.52 -11.31 25.72
CA THR A 157 5.41 -11.86 24.36
C THR A 157 4.05 -12.48 24.06
N THR A 158 3.45 -13.15 25.04
CA THR A 158 2.27 -14.02 24.86
C THR A 158 0.99 -13.24 24.58
N LYS A 159 0.82 -12.07 25.20
CA LYS A 159 -0.35 -11.22 25.00
C LYS A 159 -0.32 -10.47 23.67
N PHE A 160 0.88 -10.07 23.24
CA PHE A 160 1.05 -9.19 22.08
C PHE A 160 1.33 -9.94 20.76
N GLY A 161 1.68 -11.23 20.81
CA GLY A 161 1.86 -12.05 19.61
C GLY A 161 0.64 -12.04 18.68
N TYR A 162 -0.57 -12.20 19.23
CA TYR A 162 -1.82 -12.17 18.46
C TYR A 162 -2.07 -10.81 17.79
N ILE A 163 -1.71 -9.72 18.47
CA ILE A 163 -1.85 -8.35 17.95
C ILE A 163 -0.88 -8.14 16.78
N ILE A 164 0.38 -8.57 16.92
CA ILE A 164 1.39 -8.46 15.87
C ILE A 164 0.91 -9.17 14.59
N ILE A 165 0.47 -10.42 14.69
CA ILE A 165 0.00 -11.22 13.55
C ILE A 165 -1.22 -10.58 12.88
N SER A 166 -2.16 -10.06 13.68
CA SER A 166 -3.35 -9.37 13.17
C SER A 166 -2.97 -8.11 12.40
N LEU A 167 -2.07 -7.28 12.93
CA LEU A 167 -1.60 -6.06 12.27
C LEU A 167 -0.88 -6.37 10.94
N LEU A 168 -0.03 -7.39 10.92
CA LEU A 168 0.68 -7.82 9.70
C LEU A 168 -0.30 -8.29 8.61
N SER A 169 -1.40 -8.95 9.00
CA SER A 169 -2.42 -9.48 8.08
C SER A 169 -3.34 -8.39 7.49
N LEU A 170 -3.48 -7.25 8.16
CA LEU A 170 -4.31 -6.13 7.67
C LEU A 170 -3.69 -5.43 6.46
N SER A 171 -2.36 -5.29 6.42
CA SER A 171 -1.68 -4.58 5.33
C SER A 171 -1.98 -5.15 3.93
N PRO A 172 -1.84 -6.46 3.66
CA PRO A 172 -2.16 -7.03 2.34
C PRO A 172 -3.66 -7.01 2.02
N THR A 173 -4.53 -6.86 3.02
CA THR A 173 -5.99 -6.81 2.82
C THR A 173 -6.46 -5.40 2.44
N ILE A 174 -5.89 -4.37 3.06
CA ILE A 174 -6.30 -2.97 2.85
C ILE A 174 -5.71 -2.41 1.53
N ASP A 175 -4.51 -2.83 1.14
CA ASP A 175 -3.83 -2.33 -0.06
C ASP A 175 -4.65 -2.49 -1.36
N PRO A 176 -5.22 -3.67 -1.68
CA PRO A 176 -6.09 -3.82 -2.85
C PRO A 176 -7.41 -3.06 -2.71
N LEU A 177 -7.99 -2.96 -1.50
CA LEU A 177 -9.23 -2.20 -1.27
C LEU A 177 -9.03 -0.70 -1.57
N VAL A 178 -7.93 -0.13 -1.10
CA VAL A 178 -7.56 1.27 -1.38
C VAL A 178 -7.31 1.47 -2.88
N THR A 179 -6.64 0.51 -3.52
CA THR A 179 -6.39 0.56 -4.97
C THR A 179 -7.70 0.56 -5.76
N ILE A 180 -8.63 -0.34 -5.45
CA ILE A 180 -9.96 -0.42 -6.08
C ILE A 180 -10.74 0.88 -5.86
N TYR A 181 -10.70 1.46 -4.66
CA TYR A 181 -11.44 2.68 -4.32
C TYR A 181 -10.92 3.94 -5.04
N TYR A 182 -9.60 4.09 -5.18
CA TYR A 182 -9.02 5.33 -5.72
C TYR A 182 -8.73 5.30 -7.22
N VAL A 183 -8.53 4.12 -7.82
CA VAL A 183 -8.16 3.99 -9.22
C VAL A 183 -9.42 3.91 -10.10
N GLN A 184 -9.63 4.96 -10.89
CA GLN A 184 -10.82 5.14 -11.73
C GLN A 184 -11.19 3.94 -12.63
N PRO A 185 -10.27 3.25 -13.34
CA PRO A 185 -10.64 2.10 -14.16
C PRO A 185 -11.17 0.93 -13.32
N TYR A 186 -10.61 0.65 -12.13
CA TYR A 186 -11.09 -0.44 -11.27
C TYR A 186 -12.50 -0.16 -10.74
N ARG A 187 -12.78 1.08 -10.34
CA ARG A 187 -14.14 1.44 -9.93
C ARG A 187 -15.16 1.26 -11.03
N LYS A 188 -14.84 1.72 -12.25
CA LYS A 188 -15.73 1.54 -13.40
C LYS A 188 -15.97 0.06 -13.69
N TYR A 189 -14.92 -0.75 -13.60
CA TYR A 189 -15.05 -2.19 -13.79
C TYR A 189 -15.94 -2.85 -12.73
N ILE A 190 -15.77 -2.51 -11.45
CA ILE A 190 -16.63 -3.04 -10.38
C ILE A 190 -18.07 -2.55 -10.52
N VAL A 191 -18.26 -1.30 -10.94
CA VAL A 191 -19.58 -0.77 -11.26
C VAL A 191 -20.20 -1.59 -12.41
N ASP A 192 -19.51 -1.71 -13.54
CA ASP A 192 -20.00 -2.46 -14.69
C ASP A 192 -20.29 -3.94 -14.36
N LEU A 193 -19.47 -4.56 -13.50
CA LEU A 193 -19.64 -5.94 -13.05
C LEU A 193 -20.83 -6.11 -12.09
N LEU A 194 -21.03 -5.19 -11.14
CA LEU A 194 -22.10 -5.26 -10.15
C LEU A 194 -23.45 -4.84 -10.73
N TRP A 195 -23.46 -3.92 -11.70
CA TRP A 195 -24.68 -3.40 -12.29
C TRP A 195 -25.16 -4.16 -13.52
N PHE A 196 -24.47 -5.23 -13.97
CA PHE A 196 -24.85 -6.01 -15.17
C PHE A 196 -25.37 -5.11 -16.29
N GLU A 197 -24.68 -3.99 -16.55
CA GLU A 197 -25.06 -3.12 -17.65
C GLU A 197 -24.69 -3.87 -18.92
N GLU A 198 -25.65 -4.55 -19.54
CA GLU A 198 -25.53 -5.07 -20.89
C GLU A 198 -25.08 -3.89 -21.76
N ARG A 199 -23.80 -3.87 -22.13
CA ARG A 199 -23.35 -2.91 -23.13
C ARG A 199 -24.01 -3.34 -24.43
N PRO A 200 -24.95 -2.58 -25.02
CA PRO A 200 -25.32 -2.85 -26.40
C PRO A 200 -24.03 -2.79 -27.20
N GLN A 201 -23.73 -3.85 -27.96
CA GLN A 201 -22.63 -3.84 -28.90
C GLN A 201 -22.91 -2.73 -29.92
N ILE A 202 -22.34 -1.54 -29.69
CA ILE A 202 -22.37 -0.47 -30.66
C ILE A 202 -21.40 -0.90 -31.76
N SER A 203 -21.94 -1.50 -32.82
CA SER A 203 -21.27 -1.59 -34.10
C SER A 203 -20.90 -0.16 -34.53
N PRO A 204 -19.65 0.11 -34.94
CA PRO A 204 -19.14 1.47 -35.21
C PRO A 204 -19.85 2.21 -36.36
N PHE A 205 -20.87 1.61 -36.97
CA PHE A 205 -21.55 2.13 -38.15
C PHE A 205 -22.82 2.95 -37.87
N LEU A 206 -23.37 2.94 -36.65
CA LEU A 206 -24.67 3.58 -36.33
C LEU A 206 -24.58 4.88 -35.50
N SER A 207 -23.37 5.35 -35.16
CA SER A 207 -23.18 6.42 -34.17
C SER A 207 -23.56 7.84 -34.62
N ASN A 208 -23.81 8.09 -35.92
CA ASN A 208 -23.94 9.47 -36.42
C ASN A 208 -25.38 9.95 -36.69
N ALA A 209 -26.42 9.12 -36.50
CA ALA A 209 -27.75 9.46 -37.02
C ALA A 209 -28.88 9.68 -36.01
N ASP A 210 -28.78 9.26 -34.73
CA ASP A 210 -29.94 9.31 -33.82
C ASP A 210 -29.79 10.36 -32.69
N PRO A 211 -30.50 11.51 -32.77
CA PRO A 211 -30.45 12.58 -31.76
C PRO A 211 -31.06 12.19 -30.41
N ARG A 212 -31.74 11.04 -30.29
CA ARG A 212 -32.28 10.54 -29.01
C ARG A 212 -31.19 10.07 -28.03
N PHE A 213 -30.00 9.73 -28.52
CA PHE A 213 -28.89 9.23 -27.69
C PHE A 213 -28.30 10.32 -26.77
N TYR A 214 -28.26 11.57 -27.23
CA TYR A 214 -27.78 12.69 -26.41
C TYR A 214 -28.72 13.01 -25.23
N ARG A 215 -30.04 12.79 -25.39
CA ARG A 215 -31.04 13.10 -24.36
C ARG A 215 -30.99 12.13 -23.19
N SER A 216 -30.74 10.85 -23.45
CA SER A 216 -30.64 9.83 -22.38
C SER A 216 -29.37 9.98 -21.55
N ARG A 217 -28.23 10.29 -22.21
CA ARG A 217 -26.94 10.52 -21.52
C ARG A 217 -26.96 11.80 -20.67
N SER A 218 -27.70 12.84 -21.08
CA SER A 218 -27.87 14.06 -20.29
C SER A 218 -28.66 13.80 -19.00
N ASN A 219 -29.73 12.99 -19.06
CA ASN A 219 -30.60 12.73 -17.92
C ASN A 219 -29.94 11.81 -16.87
N SER A 220 -29.17 10.81 -17.31
CA SER A 220 -28.45 9.90 -16.40
C SER A 220 -27.25 10.59 -15.73
N VAL A 221 -26.58 11.53 -16.41
CA VAL A 221 -25.54 12.38 -15.79
C VAL A 221 -26.12 13.41 -14.83
N LEU A 222 -27.32 13.94 -15.11
CA LEU A 222 -28.04 14.86 -14.20
C LEU A 222 -28.49 14.15 -12.91
N MET A 223 -28.94 12.90 -12.98
CA MET A 223 -29.29 12.11 -11.79
C MET A 223 -28.08 11.78 -10.93
N MET A 224 -26.90 11.53 -11.50
CA MET A 224 -25.66 11.31 -10.72
C MET A 224 -25.13 12.57 -10.03
N ARG A 225 -25.51 13.78 -10.49
CA ARG A 225 -25.05 15.04 -9.85
C ARG A 225 -25.85 15.37 -8.58
N ASN A 226 -27.09 14.87 -8.47
CA ASN A 226 -27.98 15.14 -7.34
C ASN A 226 -27.79 14.18 -6.14
N THR A 227 -27.04 13.09 -6.29
CA THR A 227 -26.82 12.11 -5.21
C THR A 227 -25.50 12.33 -4.44
N HIS A 228 -24.76 13.40 -4.74
CA HIS A 228 -23.47 13.72 -4.11
C HIS A 228 -23.48 15.01 -3.25
N PHE A 229 -24.67 15.54 -2.91
CA PHE A 229 -24.84 16.61 -1.92
C PHE A 229 -25.91 16.22 -0.89
N VAL A 230 -25.58 15.27 -0.01
CA VAL A 230 -25.93 15.25 1.41
C VAL A 230 -24.80 14.54 2.13
#